data_AF-A0A9D9MNP7-F1
#
_entry.id   AF-A0A9D9MNP7-F1
#
_cell.length_a   1.000
_cell.length_b   1.000
_cell.length_c   1.000
_cell.angle_alpha   90.00
_cell.angle_beta   90.00
_cell.angle_gamma   90.00
#
_symmetry.space_group_name_H-M   'P 1'
#
loop_
_entity.id
_entity.type
_entity.pdbx_description
1 polymer ?
#
loop_
_entity_poly.entity_id
_entity_poly.type
_entity_poly.pdbx_seq_one_letter_code
_entity_poly.pdbx_strand_id
1 'polypeptide(L)'
;MDNNNVYFYGTSNYHMEDFQDQQGALDKELERFIELLHELLPKYHGLLKKDQLDQKELVRLGEIETYLLSLNSKIMKIKGELEQNLFGKSLDTYYKLKNQAIEGNPQSRLKMEKMRDAFSEALQAGDIINLN
;
A
#
# COMPACT_ATOMS: atom_id res chain seq x y z
N MET A 1 -3.81 -29.47 -36.77
CA MET A 1 -2.95 -30.17 -35.80
C MET A 1 -2.48 -29.13 -34.83
N ASP A 2 -3.18 -29.10 -33.70
CA ASP A 2 -2.99 -28.15 -32.61
C ASP A 2 -1.74 -28.51 -31.80
N ASN A 3 -0.97 -27.50 -31.41
CA ASN A 3 -0.02 -27.64 -30.32
C ASN A 3 0.31 -26.27 -29.71
N ASN A 4 -0.58 -25.77 -28.86
CA ASN A 4 -0.25 -24.73 -27.90
C ASN A 4 -0.32 -25.35 -26.49
N ASN A 5 0.77 -25.96 -26.08
CA ASN A 5 1.02 -26.32 -24.68
C ASN A 5 1.20 -25.02 -23.89
N VAL A 6 0.19 -24.65 -23.09
CA VAL A 6 0.31 -23.61 -22.07
C VAL A 6 0.75 -24.29 -20.78
N TYR A 7 1.98 -24.02 -20.35
CA TYR A 7 2.52 -24.46 -19.07
C TYR A 7 1.87 -23.69 -17.93
N PHE A 8 1.13 -24.38 -17.06
CA PHE A 8 0.66 -23.85 -15.79
C PHE A 8 1.73 -24.06 -14.72
N TYR A 9 2.41 -22.99 -14.31
CA TYR A 9 3.21 -23.01 -13.08
C TYR A 9 2.29 -22.84 -11.89
N GLY A 10 2.07 -23.93 -11.15
CA GLY A 10 1.44 -23.92 -9.84
C GLY A 10 2.43 -23.42 -8.80
N THR A 11 2.28 -22.17 -8.36
CA THR A 11 2.94 -21.61 -7.17
C THR A 11 1.98 -20.62 -6.50
N SER A 12 0.89 -21.08 -5.87
CA SER A 12 -0.10 -20.15 -5.27
C SER A 12 -0.31 -20.26 -3.75
N ASN A 13 0.31 -21.21 -3.04
CA ASN A 13 0.07 -21.35 -1.60
C ASN A 13 1.15 -20.70 -0.72
N TYR A 14 2.44 -20.90 -1.00
CA TYR A 14 3.51 -20.30 -0.19
C TYR A 14 3.52 -18.76 -0.23
N HIS A 15 3.21 -18.16 -1.39
CA HIS A 15 3.15 -16.70 -1.51
C HIS A 15 1.97 -16.05 -0.76
N MET A 16 0.90 -16.80 -0.42
CA MET A 16 -0.24 -16.22 0.30
C MET A 16 -0.02 -16.16 1.83
N GLU A 17 0.65 -17.15 2.42
CA GLU A 17 0.96 -17.15 3.85
C GLU A 17 1.99 -16.05 4.19
N ASP A 18 3.09 -15.97 3.42
CA ASP A 18 4.08 -14.89 3.56
C ASP A 18 3.44 -13.50 3.42
N PHE A 19 2.44 -13.37 2.56
CA PHE A 19 1.72 -12.12 2.34
C PHE A 19 0.88 -11.70 3.54
N GLN A 20 0.11 -12.63 4.14
CA GLN A 20 -0.74 -12.31 5.29
C GLN A 20 0.10 -11.92 6.51
N ASP A 21 1.24 -12.58 6.69
CA ASP A 21 2.19 -12.24 7.75
C ASP A 21 2.87 -10.88 7.51
N GLN A 22 3.24 -10.56 6.26
CA GLN A 22 3.75 -9.25 5.88
C GLN A 22 2.71 -8.13 6.08
N GLN A 23 1.45 -8.38 5.71
CA GLN A 23 0.37 -7.41 5.90
C GLN A 23 0.14 -7.12 7.40
N GLY A 24 0.11 -8.17 8.24
CA GLY A 24 -0.03 -8.02 9.69
C GLY A 24 1.17 -7.30 10.34
N ALA A 25 2.37 -7.42 9.78
CA ALA A 25 3.54 -6.67 10.25
C ALA A 25 3.44 -5.17 9.93
N LEU A 26 3.00 -4.84 8.71
CA LEU A 26 2.78 -3.45 8.27
C LEU A 26 1.69 -2.76 9.09
N ASP A 27 0.58 -3.46 9.37
CA ASP A 27 -0.51 -2.92 10.18
C ASP A 27 -0.02 -2.58 11.61
N LYS A 28 0.75 -3.47 12.24
CA LYS A 28 1.37 -3.21 13.56
C LYS A 28 2.36 -2.05 13.55
N GLU A 29 3.04 -1.81 12.43
CA GLU A 29 3.96 -0.68 12.31
C GLU A 29 3.19 0.65 12.17
N LEU A 30 2.10 0.66 11.41
CA LEU A 30 1.19 1.81 11.33
C LEU A 30 0.54 2.14 12.68
N GLU A 31 0.08 1.14 13.44
CA GLU A 31 -0.45 1.34 14.79
C GLU A 31 0.58 1.99 15.72
N ARG A 32 1.83 1.51 15.70
CA ARG A 32 2.93 2.12 16.46
C ARG A 32 3.18 3.57 16.05
N PHE A 33 3.08 3.90 14.76
CA PHE A 33 3.21 5.29 14.32
C PHE A 33 2.07 6.16 14.82
N ILE A 34 0.83 5.66 14.83
CA ILE A 34 -0.33 6.38 15.37
C ILE A 34 -0.12 6.69 16.86
N GLU A 35 0.34 5.71 17.65
CA GLU A 35 0.65 5.91 19.07
C GLU A 35 1.72 6.98 19.29
N LEU A 36 2.81 6.91 18.51
CA LEU A 36 3.91 7.88 18.59
C LEU A 36 3.45 9.30 18.19
N LEU A 37 2.63 9.42 17.16
CA LEU A 37 2.07 10.71 16.73
C LEU A 37 1.14 11.30 17.80
N HIS A 38 0.32 10.47 18.45
CA HIS A 38 -0.52 10.91 19.58
C HIS A 38 0.31 11.47 20.73
N GLU A 39 1.51 10.96 20.97
CA GLU A 39 2.39 11.45 22.02
C GLU A 39 3.15 12.73 21.60
N LEU A 40 3.63 12.78 20.36
CA LEU A 40 4.56 13.81 19.90
C LEU A 40 3.88 15.07 19.37
N LEU A 41 2.74 14.95 18.68
CA LEU A 41 2.05 16.11 18.11
C LEU A 41 1.61 17.14 19.16
N PRO A 42 1.08 16.75 20.33
CA PRO A 42 0.74 17.72 21.38
C PRO A 42 1.96 18.46 21.92
N LYS A 43 3.11 17.76 22.04
CA LYS A 43 4.38 18.35 22.50
C LYS A 43 4.93 19.33 21.46
N TYR A 44 4.88 18.96 20.19
CA TYR A 44 5.25 19.80 19.06
C TYR A 44 4.41 21.08 19.02
N HIS A 45 3.09 20.93 19.07
CA HIS A 45 2.14 22.05 19.07
C HIS A 45 2.32 22.98 20.27
N GLY A 46 2.60 22.40 21.45
CA GLY A 46 2.89 23.15 22.67
C GLY A 46 4.13 24.02 22.55
N LEU A 47 5.18 23.52 21.88
CA LEU A 47 6.41 24.29 21.64
C LEU A 47 6.20 25.37 20.56
N LEU A 48 5.49 25.05 19.47
CA LEU A 48 5.21 26.02 18.39
C LEU A 48 4.40 27.23 18.84
N LYS A 49 3.59 27.09 19.89
CA LYS A 49 2.74 28.18 20.41
C LYS A 49 3.47 29.17 21.31
N LYS A 50 4.72 28.91 21.68
CA LYS A 50 5.47 29.80 22.57
C LYS A 50 6.05 30.97 21.78
N ASP A 51 5.84 32.18 22.28
CA ASP A 51 6.40 33.41 21.68
C ASP A 51 7.93 33.45 21.77
N GLN A 52 8.51 32.83 22.80
CA GLN A 52 9.96 32.65 22.95
C GLN A 52 10.25 31.23 23.46
N LEU A 53 11.22 30.59 22.81
CA LEU A 53 11.74 29.29 23.19
C LEU A 53 13.15 29.46 23.78
N ASP A 54 13.43 28.74 24.85
CA ASP A 54 14.81 28.65 25.33
C ASP A 54 15.66 27.73 24.43
N GLN A 55 16.99 27.73 24.64
CA GLN A 55 17.89 26.93 23.81
C GLN A 55 17.62 25.41 23.88
N LYS A 56 17.18 24.90 25.03
CA LYS A 56 16.84 23.47 25.18
C LYS A 56 15.54 23.16 24.45
N GLU A 57 14.57 24.06 24.50
CA GLU A 57 13.29 23.94 23.81
C GLU A 57 13.44 24.03 22.30
N LEU A 58 14.31 24.90 21.79
CA LEU A 58 14.68 24.97 20.38
C LEU A 58 15.31 23.66 19.88
N VAL A 59 16.26 23.11 20.64
CA VAL A 59 16.87 21.80 20.31
C VAL A 59 15.79 20.72 20.26
N ARG A 60 14.92 20.68 21.28
CA ARG A 60 13.85 19.68 21.35
C ARG A 60 12.82 19.81 20.24
N LEU A 61 12.51 21.05 19.82
CA LEU A 61 11.65 21.30 18.67
C LEU A 61 12.26 20.69 17.41
N GLY A 62 13.54 20.97 17.14
CA GLY A 62 14.24 20.43 15.97
C GLY A 62 14.37 18.90 15.98
N GLU A 63 14.56 18.29 17.16
CA GLU A 63 14.54 16.83 17.32
C GLU A 63 13.17 16.24 16.96
N ILE A 64 12.08 16.87 17.42
CA ILE A 64 10.71 16.43 17.11
C ILE A 64 10.44 16.59 15.61
N GLU A 65 10.85 17.69 14.98
CA GLU A 65 10.66 17.90 13.54
C GLU A 65 11.41 16.87 12.70
N THR A 66 12.69 16.63 13.02
CA THR A 66 13.50 15.61 12.34
C THR A 66 12.85 14.24 12.45
N TYR A 67 12.31 13.91 13.63
CA TYR A 67 11.63 12.65 13.85
C TYR A 67 10.32 12.54 13.06
N LEU A 68 9.49 13.59 13.05
CA LEU A 68 8.24 13.62 12.28
C LEU A 68 8.49 13.48 10.77
N LEU A 69 9.55 14.10 10.23
CA LEU A 69 9.95 13.94 8.83
C LEU A 69 10.36 12.48 8.53
N SER A 70 11.14 11.86 9.41
CA SER A 70 11.53 10.46 9.30
C SER A 70 10.31 9.53 9.34
N LEU A 71 9.38 9.76 10.27
CA LEU A 71 8.12 9.03 10.36
C LEU A 71 7.31 9.15 9.07
N ASN A 72 7.15 10.37 8.52
CA ASN A 72 6.42 10.58 7.29
C ASN A 72 7.02 9.80 6.12
N SER A 73 8.35 9.78 6.00
CA SER A 73 9.03 8.99 4.97
C SER A 73 8.76 7.48 5.13
N LYS A 74 8.72 6.96 6.36
CA LYS A 74 8.40 5.54 6.62
C LYS A 74 6.96 5.23 6.27
N ILE A 75 6.01 6.08 6.66
CA ILE A 75 4.59 5.93 6.33
C ILE A 75 4.40 5.92 4.81
N MET A 76 5.06 6.82 4.07
CA MET A 76 4.99 6.83 2.60
C MET A 76 5.51 5.53 1.99
N LYS A 77 6.59 4.96 2.54
CA LYS A 77 7.13 3.69 2.07
C LYS A 77 6.15 2.53 2.30
N ILE A 78 5.60 2.41 3.50
CA ILE A 78 4.60 1.39 3.85
C ILE A 78 3.36 1.53 2.95
N LYS A 79 2.89 2.77 2.75
CA LYS A 79 1.77 3.04 1.85
C LYS A 79 2.06 2.53 0.43
N GLY A 80 3.25 2.84 -0.11
CA GLY A 80 3.65 2.35 -1.43
C GLY A 80 3.69 0.82 -1.51
N GLU A 81 4.23 0.14 -0.49
CA GLU A 81 4.24 -1.33 -0.43
C GLU A 81 2.81 -1.91 -0.38
N LEU A 82 1.91 -1.31 0.41
CA LEU A 82 0.49 -1.72 0.47
C LEU A 82 -0.23 -1.52 -0.87
N GLU A 83 0.00 -0.39 -1.54
CA GLU A 83 -0.59 -0.09 -2.86
C GLU A 83 -0.12 -1.07 -3.93
N GLN A 84 1.19 -1.35 -4.00
CA GLN A 84 1.76 -2.35 -4.91
C GLN A 84 1.15 -3.73 -4.66
N ASN A 85 1.04 -4.11 -3.40
CA ASN A 85 0.46 -5.38 -2.97
C ASN A 85 -1.02 -5.53 -3.33
N LEU A 86 -1.81 -4.48 -3.07
CA LEU A 86 -3.22 -4.43 -3.46
C LEU A 86 -3.38 -4.52 -4.98
N PHE A 87 -2.52 -3.82 -5.74
CA PHE A 87 -2.51 -3.89 -7.18
C PHE A 87 -2.19 -5.31 -7.69
N GLY A 88 -1.16 -5.97 -7.15
CA GLY A 88 -0.83 -7.36 -7.48
C GLY A 88 -2.01 -8.33 -7.24
N LYS A 89 -2.68 -8.23 -6.09
CA LYS A 89 -3.89 -9.03 -5.79
C LYS A 89 -5.04 -8.74 -6.76
N SER A 90 -5.20 -7.48 -7.16
CA SER A 90 -6.24 -7.09 -8.10
C SER A 90 -5.99 -7.68 -9.50
N LEU A 91 -4.73 -7.76 -9.94
CA LEU A 91 -4.34 -8.43 -11.19
C LEU A 91 -4.59 -9.94 -11.14
N ASP A 92 -4.20 -10.62 -10.07
CA ASP A 92 -4.49 -12.05 -9.88
C ASP A 92 -6.00 -12.34 -9.95
N THR A 93 -6.80 -11.50 -9.28
CA THR A 93 -8.27 -11.59 -9.32
C THR A 93 -8.80 -11.37 -10.73
N TYR A 94 -8.28 -10.38 -11.46
CA TYR A 94 -8.64 -10.12 -12.84
C TYR A 94 -8.39 -11.34 -13.75
N TYR A 95 -7.21 -11.97 -13.63
CA TYR A 95 -6.88 -13.16 -14.43
C TYR A 95 -7.77 -14.37 -14.09
N LYS A 96 -8.11 -14.57 -12.81
CA LYS A 96 -9.08 -15.60 -12.39
C LYS A 96 -10.46 -15.36 -13.02
N LEU A 97 -10.95 -14.11 -12.99
CA LEU A 97 -12.22 -13.74 -13.61
C LEU A 97 -12.18 -13.91 -15.14
N LYS A 98 -11.06 -13.60 -15.79
CA LYS A 98 -10.86 -13.80 -17.22
C LYS A 98 -11.01 -15.28 -17.60
N ASN A 99 -10.39 -16.19 -16.86
CA ASN A 99 -10.50 -17.62 -17.13
C ASN A 99 -11.95 -18.10 -16.98
N GLN A 100 -12.64 -17.70 -15.92
CA GLN A 100 -14.06 -18.04 -15.70
C GLN A 100 -14.99 -17.44 -16.77
N ALA A 101 -14.67 -16.25 -17.27
CA ALA A 101 -15.42 -15.62 -18.35
C ALA A 101 -15.25 -16.38 -19.67
N ILE A 102 -14.04 -16.90 -19.96
CA ILE A 102 -13.77 -17.77 -21.11
C ILE A 102 -14.56 -19.08 -20.99
N GLU A 103 -14.70 -19.62 -19.77
CA GLU A 103 -15.52 -20.80 -19.47
C GLU A 103 -17.04 -20.52 -19.54
N GLY A 104 -17.45 -19.30 -19.88
CA GLY A 104 -18.83 -18.93 -20.16
C GLY A 104 -19.60 -18.34 -18.97
N ASN A 105 -18.95 -17.99 -17.85
CA ASN A 105 -19.60 -17.33 -16.72
C ASN A 105 -19.87 -15.84 -17.00
N PRO A 106 -21.14 -15.41 -17.20
CA PRO A 106 -21.45 -14.03 -17.60
C PRO A 106 -21.20 -13.02 -16.47
N GLN A 107 -21.34 -13.44 -15.21
CA GLN A 107 -21.08 -12.59 -14.05
C GLN A 107 -19.58 -12.30 -13.89
N SER A 108 -18.74 -13.29 -14.17
CA SER A 108 -17.29 -13.10 -14.18
C SER A 108 -16.85 -12.15 -15.29
N ARG A 109 -17.49 -12.20 -16.47
CA ARG A 109 -17.23 -11.25 -17.57
C ARG A 109 -17.52 -9.80 -17.18
N LEU A 110 -18.70 -9.55 -16.60
CA LEU A 110 -19.09 -8.20 -16.18
C LEU A 110 -18.16 -7.63 -15.10
N LYS A 111 -17.74 -8.46 -14.13
CA LYS A 111 -16.79 -8.03 -13.08
C LYS A 111 -15.40 -7.77 -13.66
N MET A 112 -14.93 -8.61 -14.58
CA MET A 112 -13.66 -8.43 -15.28
C MET A 112 -13.64 -7.10 -16.06
N GLU A 113 -14.70 -6.79 -16.81
CA GLU A 113 -14.82 -5.54 -17.57
C GLU A 113 -14.76 -4.31 -16.66
N LYS A 114 -15.49 -4.32 -15.53
CA LYS A 114 -15.43 -3.24 -14.53
C LYS A 114 -14.02 -3.04 -13.96
N MET A 115 -13.31 -4.14 -13.66
CA MET A 115 -11.93 -4.06 -13.16
C MET A 115 -10.97 -3.51 -14.21
N ARG A 116 -11.12 -3.89 -15.48
CA ARG A 116 -10.35 -3.34 -16.59
C ARG A 116 -10.54 -1.83 -16.70
N ASP A 117 -11.78 -1.38 -16.63
CA ASP A 117 -12.09 0.04 -16.78
C ASP A 117 -11.50 0.84 -15.59
N ALA A 118 -11.64 0.32 -14.36
CA ALA A 118 -11.01 0.91 -13.18
C ALA A 118 -9.47 0.96 -13.27
N PHE A 119 -8.82 -0.07 -13.82
CA PHE A 119 -7.37 -0.04 -14.06
C PHE A 119 -6.99 0.99 -15.11
N SER A 120 -7.77 1.12 -16.18
CA SER A 120 -7.54 2.12 -17.21
C SER A 120 -7.64 3.54 -16.66
N GLU A 121 -8.62 3.81 -15.79
CA GLU A 121 -8.76 5.10 -15.11
C GLU A 121 -7.58 5.37 -14.17
N ALA A 122 -7.19 4.40 -13.34
CA ALA A 122 -6.08 4.55 -12.41
C ALA A 122 -4.72 4.75 -13.13
N LEU A 123 -4.52 4.10 -14.28
CA LEU A 123 -3.34 4.32 -15.13
C LEU A 123 -3.32 5.75 -15.72
N GLN A 124 -4.48 6.27 -16.13
CA GLN A 124 -4.59 7.63 -16.67
C GLN A 124 -4.41 8.71 -15.60
N ALA A 125 -4.86 8.45 -14.38
CA ALA A 125 -4.68 9.34 -13.23
C ALA A 125 -3.23 9.39 -12.72
N GLY A 126 -2.38 8.44 -13.13
CA GLY A 126 -1.02 8.29 -12.62
C GLY A 126 -0.96 7.64 -11.23
N ASP A 127 -2.07 7.08 -10.76
CA ASP A 127 -2.18 6.39 -9.46
C ASP A 127 -1.43 5.05 -9.47
N ILE A 128 -1.25 4.46 -10.66
CA ILE A 128 -0.42 3.28 -10.86
C ILE A 128 0.96 3.74 -11.35
N ILE A 129 1.89 3.90 -10.42
CA ILE A 129 3.29 4.15 -10.74
C ILE A 129 3.89 2.87 -11.32
N ASN A 130 4.29 2.95 -12.59
CA ASN A 130 5.03 1.90 -13.28
C ASN A 130 6.36 1.65 -12.55
N LEU A 131 6.52 0.48 -11.94
CA LEU A 131 7.79 0.01 -11.40
C LEU A 131 8.52 -0.72 -12.52
N ASN A 132 9.55 -0.08 -13.06
CA ASN A 132 10.63 -0.77 -13.74
C ASN A 132 11.40 -1.67 -12.76
#